data_AF-A0A0N4XSM4-F1
#
_entry.id   AF-A0A0N4XSM4-F1
#
_cell.length_a   1.000
_cell.length_b   1.000
_cell.length_c   1.000
_cell.angle_alpha   90.00
_cell.angle_beta   90.00
_cell.angle_gamma   90.00
#
_symmetry.space_group_name_H-M   'P 1'
#
loop_
_entity.id
_entity.type
_entity.pdbx_description
1 polymer ?
#
loop_
_entity_poly.entity_id
_entity_poly.type
_entity_poly.pdbx_seq_one_letter_code
_entity_poly.pdbx_strand_id
1 'polypeptide(L)'
;MESTFLNLVNYATLVATNASRFRKVAGENIQLFEFGLRRAQGPNGGLTASKYCYIGGFDGTSNVLAGKLFGIPVKGTQAHSFVCSFSSTEDFKAKKLMCKDGSKEVDLLSLSLNKRQWIMKEVASNY
;
A
#
# COMPACT_ATOMS: atom_id res chain seq x y z
N MET A 1 -17.67 -26.77 18.37
CA MET A 1 -16.55 -25.81 18.31
C MET A 1 -15.49 -26.17 17.26
N GLU A 2 -15.58 -27.33 16.61
CA GLU A 2 -14.63 -27.79 15.58
C GLU A 2 -14.53 -26.82 14.39
N SER A 3 -15.65 -26.43 13.80
CA SER A 3 -15.64 -25.62 12.57
C SER A 3 -15.06 -24.21 12.76
N THR A 4 -15.26 -23.59 13.93
CA THR A 4 -14.66 -22.28 14.26
C THR A 4 -13.14 -22.38 14.37
N PHE A 5 -12.64 -23.41 15.06
CA PHE A 5 -11.21 -23.64 15.21
C PHE A 5 -10.55 -23.89 13.86
N LEU A 6 -11.15 -24.78 13.05
CA LEU A 6 -10.65 -25.11 11.73
C LEU A 6 -10.64 -23.89 10.80
N ASN A 7 -11.67 -23.06 10.83
CA ASN A 7 -11.72 -21.82 10.04
C ASN A 7 -10.60 -20.84 10.44
N LEU A 8 -10.38 -20.63 11.74
CA LEU A 8 -9.37 -19.70 12.23
C LEU A 8 -7.95 -20.13 11.81
N VAL A 9 -7.63 -21.42 11.96
CA VAL A 9 -6.32 -21.96 11.60
C VAL A 9 -6.15 -21.99 10.08
N ASN A 10 -7.14 -22.44 9.32
CA ASN A 10 -7.06 -22.52 7.86
C ASN A 10 -6.90 -21.14 7.23
N TYR A 11 -7.67 -20.15 7.68
CA TYR A 11 -7.55 -18.80 7.14
C TYR A 11 -6.20 -18.16 7.44
N ALA A 12 -5.74 -18.27 8.70
CA ALA A 12 -4.46 -17.70 9.11
C ALA A 12 -3.28 -18.32 8.34
N THR A 13 -3.25 -19.65 8.24
CA THR A 13 -2.17 -20.38 7.56
C THR A 13 -2.19 -20.12 6.06
N LEU A 14 -3.37 -20.08 5.42
CA LEU A 14 -3.50 -19.79 3.99
C LEU A 14 -2.92 -18.41 3.65
N VAL A 15 -3.34 -17.36 4.37
CA VAL A 15 -2.89 -15.99 4.11
C VAL A 15 -1.40 -15.84 4.38
N ALA A 16 -0.91 -16.35 5.52
CA ALA A 16 0.51 -16.26 5.88
C ALA A 16 1.41 -17.03 4.89
N THR A 17 0.99 -18.22 4.45
CA THR A 17 1.75 -19.02 3.48
C THR A 17 1.81 -18.32 2.11
N ASN A 18 0.70 -17.72 1.67
CA ASN A 18 0.69 -16.99 0.40
C ASN A 18 1.61 -15.75 0.46
N ALA A 19 1.56 -15.01 1.56
CA ALA A 19 2.48 -13.89 1.80
C ALA A 19 3.96 -14.35 1.81
N SER A 20 4.26 -15.49 2.44
CA SER A 20 5.61 -16.07 2.46
C SER A 20 6.09 -16.47 1.06
N ARG A 21 5.21 -16.99 0.19
CA ARG A 21 5.54 -17.28 -1.21
C ARG A 21 5.91 -16.00 -1.97
N PHE A 22 5.16 -14.92 -1.79
CA PHE A 22 5.50 -13.63 -2.39
C PHE A 22 6.83 -13.09 -1.87
N ARG A 23 7.09 -13.16 -0.57
CA ARG A 23 8.40 -12.77 0.01
C ARG A 23 9.53 -13.59 -0.62
N LYS A 24 9.37 -14.91 -0.73
CA LYS A 24 10.39 -15.79 -1.32
C LYS A 24 10.72 -15.41 -2.77
N VAL A 25 9.74 -15.02 -3.56
CA VAL A 25 9.93 -14.61 -4.96
C VAL A 25 10.50 -13.19 -5.07
N ALA A 26 10.05 -12.26 -4.23
CA ALA A 26 10.52 -10.88 -4.24
C ALA A 26 11.95 -10.71 -3.68
N GLY A 27 12.41 -11.62 -2.82
CA GLY A 27 13.68 -11.50 -2.11
C GLY A 27 13.62 -10.48 -0.96
N GLU A 28 14.74 -10.25 -0.29
CA GLU A 28 14.80 -9.39 0.92
C GLU A 28 14.86 -7.89 0.60
N ASN A 29 15.32 -7.52 -0.61
CA ASN A 29 15.59 -6.13 -0.97
C ASN A 29 14.36 -5.37 -1.47
N ILE A 30 13.26 -6.06 -1.75
CA ILE A 30 12.03 -5.46 -2.27
C ILE A 30 11.03 -5.29 -1.13
N GLN A 31 10.46 -4.09 -1.00
CA GLN A 31 9.42 -3.86 -0.02
C GLN A 31 8.06 -4.39 -0.50
N LEU A 32 7.38 -5.16 0.35
CA LEU A 32 6.06 -5.75 0.10
C LEU A 32 5.02 -5.16 1.04
N PHE A 33 3.88 -4.74 0.48
CA PHE A 33 2.79 -4.12 1.24
C PHE A 33 1.44 -4.77 0.92
N GLU A 34 0.60 -4.91 1.94
CA GLU A 34 -0.73 -5.52 1.82
C GLU A 34 -1.81 -4.46 1.52
N PHE A 35 -2.46 -4.55 0.34
CA PHE A 35 -3.52 -3.67 -0.16
C PHE A 35 -4.86 -4.39 -0.49
N GLY A 36 -5.04 -5.58 0.07
CA GLY A 36 -6.15 -6.50 -0.15
C GLY A 36 -7.35 -6.33 0.79
N LEU A 37 -7.22 -5.58 1.90
CA LEU A 37 -8.27 -5.30 2.92
C LEU A 37 -9.69 -5.25 2.35
N ARG A 38 -9.86 -4.43 1.32
CA ARG A 38 -11.14 -4.07 0.72
C ARG A 38 -11.79 -5.23 -0.08
N ARG A 39 -11.09 -6.36 -0.27
CA ARG A 39 -11.57 -7.62 -0.93
C ARG A 39 -11.79 -8.71 0.11
N ALA A 40 -11.33 -8.49 1.33
CA ALA A 40 -11.43 -9.49 2.37
C ALA A 40 -12.91 -9.68 2.75
N GLN A 41 -13.30 -10.95 2.87
CA GLN A 41 -14.64 -11.36 3.23
C GLN A 41 -14.80 -11.35 4.76
N GLY A 42 -15.99 -10.98 5.22
CA GLY A 42 -16.37 -11.00 6.63
C GLY A 42 -15.89 -9.79 7.43
N PRO A 43 -16.47 -9.58 8.64
CA PRO A 43 -16.28 -8.37 9.44
C PRO A 43 -14.83 -8.15 9.89
N ASN A 44 -14.11 -9.24 10.18
CA ASN A 44 -12.72 -9.20 10.65
C ASN A 44 -11.71 -9.66 9.60
N GLY A 45 -12.15 -10.12 8.43
CA GLY A 45 -11.24 -10.72 7.43
C GLY A 45 -10.18 -9.75 6.96
N GLY A 46 -10.53 -8.48 6.79
CA GLY A 46 -9.59 -7.44 6.39
C GLY A 46 -8.48 -7.19 7.43
N LEU A 47 -8.85 -7.11 8.70
CA LEU A 47 -7.93 -6.87 9.80
C LEU A 47 -6.99 -8.06 10.03
N THR A 48 -7.54 -9.28 10.02
CA THR A 48 -6.75 -10.50 10.20
C THR A 48 -5.89 -10.81 8.99
N ALA A 49 -6.36 -10.53 7.76
CA ALA A 49 -5.53 -10.62 6.55
C ALA A 49 -4.28 -9.74 6.65
N SER A 50 -4.45 -8.46 6.98
CA SER A 50 -3.32 -7.53 7.14
C SER A 50 -2.30 -8.04 8.16
N LYS A 51 -2.77 -8.59 9.29
CA LYS A 51 -1.92 -9.19 10.31
C LYS A 51 -1.15 -10.41 9.78
N TYR A 52 -1.82 -11.35 9.13
CA TYR A 52 -1.19 -12.58 8.66
C TYR A 52 -0.28 -12.36 7.45
N CYS A 53 -0.57 -11.38 6.59
CA CYS A 53 0.35 -10.96 5.54
C CYS A 53 1.67 -10.42 6.11
N TYR A 54 1.59 -9.59 7.15
CA TYR A 54 2.76 -9.07 7.83
C TYR A 54 3.58 -10.19 8.48
N ILE A 55 2.93 -11.10 9.21
CA ILE A 55 3.59 -12.30 9.78
C ILE A 55 4.22 -13.17 8.68
N GLY A 56 3.58 -13.27 7.51
CA GLY A 56 4.08 -14.00 6.35
C GLY A 56 5.27 -13.33 5.64
N GLY A 57 5.73 -12.15 6.09
CA GLY A 57 6.95 -11.52 5.59
C GLY A 57 6.72 -10.25 4.76
N PHE A 58 5.52 -9.67 4.77
CA PHE A 58 5.30 -8.34 4.20
C PHE A 58 5.81 -7.26 5.16
N ASP A 59 6.24 -6.12 4.62
CA ASP A 59 6.84 -5.02 5.40
C ASP A 59 5.80 -4.03 5.97
N GLY A 60 4.54 -4.12 5.52
CA GLY A 60 3.48 -3.27 6.02
C GLY A 60 2.13 -3.48 5.34
N THR A 61 1.18 -2.60 5.66
CA THR A 61 -0.22 -2.67 5.20
C THR A 61 -0.81 -1.29 4.90
N SER A 62 -1.86 -1.23 4.09
CA SER A 62 -2.72 -0.04 3.98
C SER A 62 -3.76 0.09 5.10
N ASN A 63 -3.94 -0.94 5.92
CA ASN A 63 -4.98 -0.98 6.94
C ASN A 63 -4.56 -0.21 8.20
N VAL A 64 -5.12 0.99 8.38
CA VAL A 64 -4.85 1.86 9.53
C VAL A 64 -5.23 1.20 10.86
N LEU A 65 -6.32 0.42 10.89
CA LEU A 65 -6.74 -0.28 12.10
C LEU A 65 -5.74 -1.38 12.48
N ALA A 66 -5.19 -2.10 11.50
CA ALA A 66 -4.13 -3.08 11.74
C ALA A 66 -2.86 -2.41 12.26
N GLY A 67 -2.51 -1.25 11.71
CA GLY A 67 -1.41 -0.44 12.24
C GLY A 67 -1.63 0.01 13.68
N LYS A 68 -2.85 0.45 14.02
CA LYS A 68 -3.22 0.87 15.38
C LYS A 68 -3.18 -0.29 16.39
N LEU A 69 -3.71 -1.45 16.03
CA LEU A 69 -3.86 -2.57 16.97
C LEU A 69 -2.62 -3.46 17.09
N PHE A 70 -1.86 -3.62 16.01
CA PHE A 70 -0.74 -4.56 15.95
C PHE A 70 0.61 -3.89 15.71
N GLY A 71 0.67 -2.56 15.63
CA GLY A 71 1.91 -1.82 15.39
C GLY A 71 2.52 -2.04 14.00
N ILE A 72 1.73 -2.55 13.04
CA ILE A 72 2.20 -2.83 11.69
C ILE A 72 2.46 -1.51 10.94
N PRO A 73 3.60 -1.32 10.24
CA PRO A 73 3.85 -0.13 9.45
C PRO A 73 2.76 0.12 8.41
N VAL A 74 2.15 1.31 8.45
CA VAL A 74 1.10 1.70 7.51
C VAL A 74 1.71 2.47 6.33
N LYS A 75 1.31 2.09 5.11
CA LYS A 75 1.72 2.74 3.86
C LYS A 75 0.53 2.89 2.91
N GLY A 76 0.53 3.96 2.14
CA GLY A 76 -0.48 4.24 1.13
C GLY A 76 0.06 5.13 0.02
N THR A 77 -0.58 5.09 -1.14
CA THR A 77 -0.29 5.96 -2.28
C THR A 77 -1.42 6.95 -2.47
N GLN A 78 -1.18 8.01 -3.24
CA GLN A 78 -2.25 8.91 -3.66
C GLN A 78 -3.35 8.14 -4.37
N ALA A 79 -4.61 8.48 -4.07
CA ALA A 79 -5.76 7.88 -4.72
C ALA A 79 -6.05 8.58 -6.06
N HIS A 80 -6.61 7.85 -7.02
CA HIS A 80 -7.08 8.44 -8.28
C HIS A 80 -8.15 9.50 -8.04
N SER A 81 -9.07 9.27 -7.10
CA SER A 81 -10.14 10.22 -6.75
C SER A 81 -9.63 11.59 -6.32
N PHE A 82 -8.45 11.65 -5.68
CA PHE A 82 -7.81 12.91 -5.34
C PHE A 82 -7.47 13.70 -6.61
N VAL A 83 -6.79 13.07 -7.57
CA VAL A 83 -6.43 13.72 -8.83
C VAL A 83 -7.68 14.10 -9.63
N CYS A 84 -8.68 13.20 -9.69
CA CYS A 84 -9.92 13.43 -10.43
C CYS A 84 -10.84 14.50 -9.82
N SER A 85 -10.58 14.95 -8.59
CA SER A 85 -11.35 16.03 -7.97
C SER A 85 -11.01 17.43 -8.49
N PHE A 86 -9.94 17.56 -9.29
CA PHE A 86 -9.49 18.82 -9.88
C PHE A 86 -9.81 18.86 -11.36
N SER A 87 -10.31 20.00 -11.86
CA SER A 87 -10.63 20.17 -13.29
C SER A 87 -9.42 20.69 -14.07
N SER A 88 -8.56 21.48 -13.42
CA SER A 88 -7.32 21.98 -14.00
C SER A 88 -6.17 22.08 -12.98
N THR A 89 -4.97 22.41 -13.46
CA THR A 89 -3.79 22.64 -12.61
C THR A 89 -3.90 23.88 -11.74
N GLU A 90 -4.78 24.82 -12.10
CA GLU A 90 -5.03 26.06 -11.36
C GLU A 90 -5.93 25.80 -10.14
N ASP A 91 -6.82 24.80 -10.22
CA ASP A 91 -7.69 24.37 -9.11
C ASP A 91 -6.90 23.73 -7.96
N PHE A 92 -5.71 23.23 -8.25
CA PHE A 92 -4.86 22.56 -7.28
C PHE A 92 -4.13 23.58 -6.37
N LYS A 93 -4.81 24.02 -5.30
CA LYS A 93 -4.30 25.05 -4.37
C LYS A 93 -3.23 24.54 -3.40
N ALA A 94 -3.33 23.28 -2.96
CA ALA A 94 -2.42 22.69 -1.96
C ALA A 94 -1.22 22.00 -2.62
N LYS A 95 -0.36 22.80 -3.27
CA LYS A 95 0.76 22.28 -4.08
C LYS A 95 1.92 21.72 -3.25
N LYS A 96 2.12 22.25 -2.05
CA LYS A 96 3.27 21.96 -1.21
C LYS A 96 2.93 20.90 -0.16
N LEU A 97 3.76 19.86 -0.09
CA LEU A 97 3.68 18.78 0.88
C LEU A 97 4.99 18.71 1.67
N MET A 98 4.88 18.57 2.99
CA MET A 98 6.03 18.30 3.85
C MET A 98 6.35 16.80 3.84
N CYS A 99 7.63 16.46 3.72
CA CYS A 99 8.08 15.09 3.95
C CYS A 99 7.79 14.66 5.39
N LYS A 100 7.60 13.35 5.61
CA LYS A 100 7.23 12.78 6.91
C LYS A 100 8.23 13.11 8.03
N ASP A 101 9.49 13.26 7.67
CA ASP A 101 10.61 13.63 8.54
C ASP A 101 10.74 15.15 8.77
N GLY A 102 9.91 15.96 8.12
CA GLY A 102 9.97 17.42 8.16
C GLY A 102 11.18 18.02 7.45
N SER A 103 12.01 17.21 6.79
CA SER A 103 13.29 17.65 6.24
C SER A 103 13.15 18.54 5.01
N LYS A 104 12.07 18.34 4.25
CA LYS A 104 11.89 18.98 2.94
C LYS A 104 10.42 19.26 2.66
N GLU A 105 10.17 20.46 2.14
CA GLU A 105 8.92 20.80 1.48
C GLU A 105 9.05 20.50 -0.02
N VAL A 106 8.08 19.80 -0.58
CA VAL A 106 8.06 19.44 -2.01
C VAL A 106 6.78 19.93 -2.68
N ASP A 107 6.90 20.48 -3.88
CA ASP A 107 5.75 20.78 -4.73
C ASP A 107 5.33 19.52 -5.50
N LEU A 108 4.15 18.98 -5.18
CA LEU A 108 3.59 17.79 -5.79
C LEU A 108 3.32 17.98 -7.29
N LEU A 109 2.85 19.16 -7.70
CA LEU A 109 2.54 19.44 -9.09
C LEU A 109 3.83 19.50 -9.92
N SER A 110 4.83 20.23 -9.44
CA SER A 110 6.13 20.31 -10.12
C SER A 110 6.79 18.93 -10.23
N LEU A 111 6.77 18.14 -9.15
CA LEU A 111 7.28 16.77 -9.18
C LEU A 111 6.55 15.88 -10.19
N SER A 112 5.22 16.00 -10.26
CA SER A 112 4.39 15.23 -11.19
C SER A 112 4.68 15.59 -12.65
N LEU A 113 4.83 16.88 -12.96
CA LEU A 113 5.18 17.36 -14.30
C LEU A 113 6.59 16.91 -14.71
N ASN A 114 7.57 17.02 -13.82
CA ASN A 114 8.93 16.54 -14.06
C ASN A 114 8.96 15.03 -14.30
N LYS A 115 8.24 14.25 -13.48
CA LYS A 115 8.16 12.80 -13.66
C LYS A 115 7.48 12.44 -14.98
N ARG A 116 6.40 13.13 -15.36
CA ARG A 116 5.73 12.96 -16.65
C ARG A 116 6.70 13.22 -17.81
N GLN A 117 7.45 14.32 -17.76
CA GLN A 117 8.42 14.65 -18.81
C GLN A 117 9.54 13.61 -18.91
N TRP A 118 10.03 13.12 -17.77
CA TRP A 118 11.01 12.03 -17.74
C TRP A 118 10.46 10.75 -18.38
N ILE A 119 9.25 10.33 -18.02
CA ILE A 119 8.60 9.15 -18.64
C ILE A 119 8.50 9.33 -20.15
N MET A 120 8.07 10.49 -20.63
CA MET A 120 7.93 10.76 -22.07
C MET A 120 9.28 10.67 -22.80
N LYS A 121 10.37 11.14 -22.19
CA LYS A 121 11.73 11.04 -22.75
C LYS A 121 12.23 9.60 -22.80
N GLU A 122 12.07 8.84 -21.71
CA GLU A 122 12.49 7.44 -21.64
C GLU A 122 11.71 6.57 -22.64
N VAL A 123 10.40 6.80 -22.78
CA VAL A 123 9.57 6.07 -23.75
C VAL A 123 9.95 6.46 -25.18
N ALA A 124 10.20 7.74 -25.45
CA ALA A 124 10.63 8.19 -26.78
C ALA A 124 12.03 7.71 -27.17
N SER A 125 12.92 7.45 -26.21
CA SER A 125 14.27 6.92 -26.47
C SER A 125 14.31 5.42 -26.75
N ASN A 126 13.21 4.70 -26.50
CA ASN A 126 13.08 3.26 -26.76
C ASN A 126 12.34 2.95 -28.08
N TYR A 127 12.09 3.98 -28.89
CA TYR A 127 11.57 3.90 -30.27
C TYR A 127 12.58 4.54 -31.22
#